data_AF-A0A8J2L0A8-F1
#
_entry.id   AF-A0A8J2L0A8-F1
#
_cell.length_a   1.000
_cell.length_b   1.000
_cell.length_c   1.000
_cell.angle_alpha   90.00
_cell.angle_beta   90.00
_cell.angle_gamma   90.00
#
_symmetry.space_group_name_H-M   'P 1'
#
loop_
_entity.id
_entity.type
_entity.pdbx_description
1 polymer ?
#
loop_
_entity_poly.entity_id
_entity_poly.type
_entity_poly.pdbx_seq_one_letter_code
_entity_poly.pdbx_strand_id
1 'polypeptide(L)'
;MGDLLRASLANGSKFSEPYKATKLWLEAVAIFRRGVPLGKHRKQWKSYENCFIAQEAITWYQSQLQVAFDPAITRKQTWTLLQKFYKA
;
A
#
# COMPACT_ATOMS: atom_id res chain seq x y z
N MET A 1 24.68 3.79 -17.96
CA MET A 1 23.94 3.15 -16.85
C MET A 1 22.74 4.01 -16.44
N GLY A 2 21.73 4.17 -17.31
CA GLY A 2 20.59 5.06 -17.05
C GLY A 2 19.28 4.70 -17.79
N ASP A 3 19.31 3.78 -18.75
CA ASP A 3 18.16 3.55 -19.66
C ASP A 3 17.46 2.19 -19.51
N LEU A 4 17.93 1.30 -18.63
CA LEU A 4 17.36 -0.04 -18.46
C LEU A 4 16.25 -0.14 -17.38
N LEU A 5 16.04 0.90 -16.57
CA LEU A 5 14.99 0.90 -15.55
C LEU A 5 13.69 1.59 -16.00
N ARG A 6 13.67 2.31 -17.15
CA ARG A 6 12.47 3.02 -17.64
C ARG A 6 11.65 2.21 -18.65
N ALA A 7 12.23 1.19 -19.27
CA ALA A 7 11.56 0.35 -20.28
C ALA A 7 10.58 -0.70 -19.70
N SER A 8 10.57 -0.92 -18.38
CA SER A 8 9.70 -1.93 -17.77
C SER A 8 8.28 -1.44 -17.44
N LEU A 9 8.00 -0.14 -17.57
CA LEU A 9 6.67 0.44 -17.31
C LEU A 9 5.79 0.56 -18.57
N ALA A 10 6.27 0.09 -19.72
CA ALA A 10 5.61 0.23 -21.02
C ALA A 10 4.99 -1.07 -21.57
N ASN A 11 4.83 -2.12 -20.76
CA ASN A 11 4.18 -3.36 -21.21
C ASN A 11 2.83 -3.55 -20.53
N GLY A 12 1.81 -2.98 -21.16
CA GLY A 12 0.46 -3.51 -21.09
C GLY A 12 0.41 -4.90 -21.72
N SER A 13 0.76 -5.93 -20.96
CA SER A 13 0.37 -7.31 -21.28
C SER A 13 -1.02 -7.57 -20.73
N LYS A 14 -1.98 -7.46 -21.64
CA LYS A 14 -3.37 -7.93 -21.55
C LYS A 14 -3.46 -9.27 -20.79
N PHE A 15 -4.25 -9.27 -19.72
CA PHE A 15 -5.11 -10.35 -19.26
C PHE A 15 -4.65 -11.81 -19.49
N SER A 16 -3.82 -12.38 -18.59
CA SER A 16 -3.76 -13.82 -18.21
C SER A 16 -2.36 -14.24 -17.78
N GLU A 17 -1.89 -13.78 -16.62
CA GLU A 17 -0.80 -14.47 -15.91
C GLU A 17 -1.36 -15.10 -14.64
N PRO A 18 -1.11 -16.39 -14.37
CA PRO A 18 -1.42 -16.97 -13.06
C PRO A 18 -0.72 -16.16 -11.98
N TYR A 19 -1.35 -16.02 -10.81
CA TYR A 19 -0.85 -15.25 -9.66
C TYR A 19 -0.84 -13.72 -9.82
N LYS A 20 -1.49 -13.12 -10.83
CA LYS A 20 -1.63 -11.65 -10.94
C LYS A 20 -2.20 -11.03 -9.66
N ALA A 21 -3.24 -11.63 -9.10
CA ALA A 21 -3.83 -11.18 -7.83
C ALA A 21 -2.81 -11.22 -6.69
N THR A 22 -1.95 -12.24 -6.65
CA THR A 22 -0.89 -12.39 -5.66
C THR A 22 0.23 -11.39 -5.87
N LYS A 23 0.64 -11.11 -7.12
CA LYS A 23 1.63 -10.07 -7.46
C LYS A 23 1.13 -8.69 -7.04
N LEU A 24 -0.11 -8.34 -7.41
CA LEU A 24 -0.75 -7.08 -7.00
C LEU A 24 -0.84 -6.96 -5.48
N TRP A 25 -1.15 -8.05 -4.79
CA TRP A 25 -1.14 -8.10 -3.34
C TRP A 25 0.25 -7.85 -2.74
N LEU A 26 1.28 -8.50 -3.27
CA LEU A 26 2.67 -8.32 -2.82
C LEU A 26 3.18 -6.91 -3.06
N GLU A 27 2.85 -6.31 -4.19
CA GLU A 27 3.16 -4.90 -4.48
C GLU A 27 2.45 -3.96 -3.50
N ALA A 28 1.17 -4.20 -3.23
CA ALA A 28 0.41 -3.41 -2.27
C ALA A 28 0.98 -3.53 -0.84
N VAL A 29 1.41 -4.72 -0.42
CA VAL A 29 2.15 -4.94 0.84
C VAL A 29 3.48 -4.20 0.85
N ALA A 30 4.25 -4.30 -0.23
CA ALA A 30 5.57 -3.69 -0.32
C ALA A 30 5.48 -2.16 -0.24
N ILE A 31 4.50 -1.56 -0.91
CA ILE A 31 4.17 -0.14 -0.82
C ILE A 31 3.82 0.21 0.63
N PHE A 32 2.90 -0.53 1.25
CA PHE A 32 2.53 -0.31 2.65
C PHE A 32 3.73 -0.36 3.60
N ARG A 33 4.59 -1.37 3.49
CA ARG A 33 5.75 -1.52 4.37
C ARG A 33 6.83 -0.46 4.16
N ARG A 34 6.98 0.06 2.93
CA ARG A 34 8.02 1.04 2.61
C ARG A 34 7.58 2.49 2.82
N GLY A 35 6.28 2.76 2.71
CA GLY A 35 5.78 4.12 2.62
C GLY A 35 4.88 4.58 3.78
N VAL A 36 4.44 3.68 4.68
CA VAL A 36 3.69 4.12 5.86
C VAL A 36 4.62 5.01 6.72
N PRO A 37 4.23 6.26 6.98
CA PRO A 37 5.03 7.15 7.82
C PRO A 37 5.08 6.56 9.23
N LEU A 38 6.27 6.11 9.63
CA LEU A 38 6.54 5.68 11.00
C LEU A 38 6.90 6.93 11.79
N GLY A 39 6.01 7.30 12.72
CA GLY A 39 6.11 8.51 13.51
C GLY A 39 6.39 8.23 14.97
N LYS A 40 6.77 9.30 15.68
CA LYS A 40 6.70 9.33 17.14
C LYS A 40 5.33 9.85 17.54
N HIS A 41 4.49 8.98 18.08
CA HIS A 41 3.16 9.35 18.55
C HIS A 41 3.13 9.35 20.07
N ARG A 42 2.64 10.44 20.66
CA ARG A 42 2.38 10.53 22.09
C ARG A 42 0.94 10.15 22.35
N LYS A 43 0.71 9.09 23.12
CA LYS A 43 -0.62 8.73 23.62
C LYS A 43 -0.61 8.89 25.14
N GLN A 44 -1.43 9.80 25.64
CA GLN A 44 -1.51 10.15 27.05
C GLN A 44 -0.13 10.60 27.59
N TRP A 45 0.50 9.77 28.42
CA TRP A 45 1.78 10.05 29.10
C TRP A 45 2.95 9.23 28.54
N LYS A 46 2.70 8.36 27.55
CA LYS A 46 3.72 7.52 26.92
C LYS A 46 3.95 7.97 25.48
N SER A 47 5.22 8.06 25.10
CA SER A 47 5.63 8.26 23.72
C SER A 47 5.96 6.90 23.12
N TYR A 48 5.34 6.58 22.00
CA TYR A 48 5.62 5.38 21.24
C TYR A 48 6.37 5.80 19.97
N GLU A 49 7.55 5.21 19.77
CA GLU A 49 8.39 5.39 18.59
C GLU A 49 8.11 4.27 17.58
N ASN A 50 8.36 4.53 16.30
CA ASN A 50 8.09 3.59 15.20
C ASN A 50 6.64 3.10 15.12
N CYS A 51 5.68 3.95 15.50
CA CYS A 51 4.25 3.62 15.44
C CYS A 51 3.58 4.49 14.38
N PHE A 52 2.39 4.07 13.95
CA PHE A 52 1.56 4.87 13.06
C PHE A 52 0.13 4.92 13.60
N ILE A 53 -0.57 6.01 13.32
CA ILE A 53 -2.00 6.10 13.60
C ILE A 53 -2.74 5.31 12.51
N ALA A 54 -3.58 4.35 12.89
CA ALA A 54 -4.31 3.52 11.94
C ALA A 54 -5.08 4.34 10.90
N GLN A 55 -5.73 5.43 11.34
CA GLN A 55 -6.43 6.35 10.45
C GLN A 55 -5.52 7.01 9.41
N GLU A 56 -4.33 7.45 9.82
CA GLU A 56 -3.35 8.08 8.93
C GLU A 56 -2.79 7.08 7.93
N ALA A 57 -2.46 5.87 8.39
CA ALA A 57 -2.03 4.78 7.52
C ALA A 57 -3.10 4.37 6.49
N ILE A 58 -4.38 4.35 6.86
CA ILE A 58 -5.49 4.06 5.92
C ILE A 58 -5.60 5.17 4.87
N THR A 59 -5.56 6.44 5.28
CA THR A 59 -5.66 7.58 4.35
C THR A 59 -4.49 7.59 3.38
N TRP A 60 -3.27 7.36 3.89
CA TRP A 60 -2.07 7.24 3.07
C TRP A 60 -2.17 6.07 2.09
N TYR A 61 -2.56 4.88 2.57
CA TYR A 61 -2.67 3.69 1.74
C TYR A 61 -3.78 3.81 0.69
N GLN A 62 -4.90 4.47 1.02
CA GLN A 62 -5.95 4.79 0.06
C GLN A 62 -5.43 5.67 -1.08
N SER A 63 -4.65 6.72 -0.77
CA SER A 63 -4.04 7.58 -1.79
C SER A 63 -3.09 6.80 -2.70
N GLN A 64 -2.30 5.87 -2.14
CA GLN A 64 -1.41 5.02 -2.94
C GLN A 64 -2.17 4.04 -3.84
N LEU A 65 -3.25 3.43 -3.34
CA LEU A 65 -4.09 2.54 -4.13
C LEU A 65 -4.82 3.27 -5.26
N GLN A 66 -5.25 4.51 -5.02
CA GLN A 66 -5.90 5.32 -6.03
C GLN A 66 -4.96 5.67 -7.20
N VAL A 67 -3.65 5.82 -6.92
CA VAL A 67 -2.64 6.06 -7.97
C VAL A 67 -2.28 4.78 -8.72
N ALA A 68 -2.21 3.65 -8.03
CA ALA A 68 -1.75 2.37 -8.61
C ALA A 68 -2.84 1.54 -9.30
N PHE A 69 -4.11 1.69 -8.89
CA PHE A 69 -5.22 0.87 -9.36
C PHE A 69 -6.29 1.74 -10.02
N ASP A 70 -7.11 2.42 -9.22
CA ASP A 70 -8.26 3.19 -9.70
C ASP A 70 -8.75 4.21 -8.65
N PRO A 71 -9.23 5.40 -9.08
CA PRO A 71 -9.74 6.43 -8.18
C PRO A 71 -11.03 6.04 -7.43
N ALA A 72 -11.71 4.98 -7.87
CA ALA A 72 -12.97 4.50 -7.28
C ALA A 72 -12.80 3.75 -5.95
N ILE A 73 -11.57 3.54 -5.48
CA ILE A 73 -11.30 2.79 -4.25
C ILE A 73 -11.78 3.58 -3.05
N THR A 74 -12.75 2.99 -2.33
CA THR A 74 -13.38 3.59 -1.17
C THR A 74 -12.63 3.23 0.11
N ARG A 75 -12.56 4.15 1.07
CA ARG A 75 -11.93 3.95 2.40
C ARG A 75 -12.35 2.65 3.10
N LYS A 76 -13.61 2.23 2.93
CA LYS A 76 -14.14 0.96 3.46
C LYS A 76 -13.47 -0.27 2.84
N GLN A 77 -13.25 -0.27 1.52
CA GLN A 77 -12.57 -1.37 0.83
C GLN A 77 -11.12 -1.47 1.28
N THR A 78 -10.43 -0.33 1.40
CA THR A 78 -9.06 -0.23 1.93
C THR A 78 -8.98 -0.78 3.36
N TRP A 79 -9.96 -0.47 4.21
CA TRP A 79 -10.04 -1.02 5.56
C TRP A 79 -10.26 -2.53 5.57
N THR A 80 -11.21 -3.05 4.79
CA THR A 80 -11.43 -4.50 4.68
C THR A 80 -10.19 -5.23 4.19
N LEU A 81 -9.44 -4.61 3.29
CA LEU A 81 -8.17 -5.14 2.79
C LEU A 81 -7.08 -5.14 3.87
N LEU A 82 -6.98 -4.07 4.66
CA LEU A 82 -6.11 -3.98 5.84
C LEU A 82 -6.48 -4.98 6.94
N GLN A 83 -7.77 -5.25 7.16
CA GLN A 83 -8.18 -6.28 8.10
C GLN A 83 -7.73 -7.68 7.66
N LYS A 84 -7.68 -7.95 6.36
CA LYS A 84 -7.11 -9.19 5.82
C LYS A 84 -5.59 -9.25 6.02
N PHE A 85 -4.89 -8.12 6.01
CA PHE A 85 -3.45 -8.08 6.37
C PHE A 85 -3.19 -8.44 7.83
N TYR A 86 -4.01 -7.94 8.75
CA TYR A 86 -3.77 -8.13 10.18
C TYR A 86 -4.14 -9.54 10.68
N LYS A 87 -5.06 -10.23 10.01
CA LYS A 87 -5.48 -11.60 10.38
C LYS A 87 -4.61 -12.71 9.77
N ALA A 88 -3.62 -12.36 8.94
CA ALA A 88 -2.76 -13.32 8.24
C ALA A 88 -1.49 -13.63 9.05
#